data_AF-A0A934JU92-F1
#
_entry.id   AF-A0A934JU92-F1
#
_cell.length_a   1.000
_cell.length_b   1.000
_cell.length_c   1.000
_cell.angle_alpha   90.00
_cell.angle_beta   90.00
_cell.angle_gamma   90.00
#
_symmetry.space_group_name_H-M   'P 1'
#
loop_
_entity.id
_entity.type
_entity.pdbx_description
1 polymer ?
#
loop_
_entity_poly.entity_id
_entity_poly.type
_entity_poly.pdbx_seq_one_letter_code
_entity_poly.pdbx_strand_id
1 'polypeptide(L)'
;MFKTIPLYVFVCLLGFINVSHAETLVGSLSGEAGVSSSGAATYQIPIDVPPGINGLQPNLALRYNSQQGNGLLGLGWQLTGLSEITRCAANQAQDGFIKAVDFTNDRFCLDGEKLKVVSGSYGAVGAEYRTETNPQVKIFTFDGVSGNPGSWQVIQLNGHVFTYGDSSNSKLLANGTYAGKTVKWGLGSIQDSSNNQVNYSYINDQANGGLSVSSISYNAYRVDMAYEGRSDVSTSYEAGSVSKITQRLSSIAINTTSYDFDYQDDNFTNTSMLLGITYCSDTECYPKTVFDYNSQDLADVSGFTKAKSANHIGGWGNGRQYLTMDVNGDGLMDIAEIYNYASGMAGTTTWISDGAGGFAKAKSANHIGGWGNGRQYLTMDVNGDGLMDITEVYNNGGSAATTTWVSDGAGGFAKAKSANHIGGWGNGRQYLTMDVNGDGLMDIAEIYSYASGMAGTTTWISDGAGGFAKAKSANHIGGWGNGRQYLTMDVNGDGLMDITEVYNNGGSAATTTWVSDGAGGFAKA
;
A
#
# COMPACT_ATOMS: atom_id res chain seq x y z
N MET A 1 41.06 -56.18 71.18
CA MET A 1 41.33 -55.56 69.85
C MET A 1 40.79 -54.14 69.91
N PHE A 2 41.69 -53.16 69.95
CA PHE A 2 41.37 -51.73 69.99
C PHE A 2 40.89 -51.25 68.62
N LYS A 3 39.91 -50.36 68.57
CA LYS A 3 39.68 -49.49 67.41
C LYS A 3 39.50 -48.05 67.90
N THR A 4 40.57 -47.29 67.80
CA THR A 4 40.64 -45.84 67.91
C THR A 4 39.89 -45.19 66.73
N ILE A 5 39.10 -44.16 67.00
CA ILE A 5 38.48 -43.30 65.98
C ILE A 5 39.14 -41.91 66.12
N PRO A 6 39.72 -41.33 65.06
CA PRO A 6 40.40 -40.04 65.14
C PRO A 6 39.41 -38.88 65.05
N LEU A 7 39.68 -37.82 65.83
CA LEU A 7 38.97 -36.54 65.79
C LEU A 7 39.67 -35.63 64.76
N TYR A 8 38.98 -35.24 63.69
CA TYR A 8 39.45 -34.24 62.74
C TYR A 8 38.78 -32.89 63.02
N VAL A 9 39.58 -31.89 63.38
CA VAL A 9 39.15 -30.50 63.53
C VAL A 9 39.27 -29.83 62.16
N PHE A 10 38.13 -29.41 61.58
CA PHE A 10 38.08 -28.66 60.33
C PHE A 10 38.11 -27.16 60.66
N VAL A 11 39.20 -26.48 60.30
CA VAL A 11 39.29 -25.01 60.40
C VAL A 11 38.71 -24.42 59.11
N CYS A 12 37.57 -23.75 59.22
CA CYS A 12 36.91 -23.07 58.10
C CYS A 12 37.54 -21.67 57.94
N LEU A 13 38.25 -21.45 56.82
CA LEU A 13 38.80 -20.16 56.44
C LEU A 13 37.70 -19.36 55.72
N LEU A 14 37.17 -18.32 56.35
CA LEU A 14 36.20 -17.38 55.75
C LEU A 14 36.94 -16.45 54.79
N GLY A 15 36.88 -16.75 53.48
CA GLY A 15 37.24 -15.81 52.42
C GLY A 15 36.06 -14.89 52.11
N PHE A 16 36.22 -13.59 52.33
CA PHE A 16 35.26 -12.58 51.86
C PHE A 16 35.37 -12.46 50.32
N ILE A 17 34.42 -13.04 49.61
CA ILE A 17 34.21 -12.76 48.18
C ILE A 17 33.41 -11.47 48.10
N ASN A 18 34.03 -10.38 47.67
CA ASN A 18 33.30 -9.19 47.22
C ASN A 18 32.60 -9.53 45.90
N VAL A 19 31.36 -9.99 45.99
CA VAL A 19 30.48 -10.08 44.82
C VAL A 19 30.01 -8.67 44.51
N SER A 20 30.61 -8.02 43.51
CA SER A 20 30.04 -6.82 42.91
C SER A 20 28.69 -7.22 42.30
N HIS A 21 27.60 -6.84 42.93
CA HIS A 21 26.29 -6.87 42.31
C HIS A 21 26.27 -5.72 41.30
N ALA A 22 26.31 -6.04 40.00
CA ALA A 22 25.76 -5.13 39.02
C ALA A 22 24.24 -5.08 39.30
N GLU A 23 23.76 -3.98 39.85
CA GLU A 23 22.32 -3.76 39.93
C GLU A 23 21.80 -3.73 38.50
N THR A 24 20.99 -4.72 38.14
CA THR A 24 20.28 -4.68 36.87
C THR A 24 19.20 -3.63 37.03
N LEU A 25 19.22 -2.61 36.17
CA LEU A 25 18.24 -1.55 36.16
C LEU A 25 16.84 -2.17 36.05
N VAL A 26 16.01 -2.01 37.08
CA VAL A 26 14.65 -2.56 37.13
C VAL A 26 13.73 -1.59 36.40
N GLY A 27 13.21 -2.00 35.25
CA GLY A 27 12.32 -1.19 34.42
C GLY A 27 11.88 -1.95 33.17
N SER A 28 10.82 -1.47 32.53
CA SER A 28 10.39 -1.91 31.22
C SER A 28 9.89 -0.71 30.44
N LEU A 29 9.95 -0.78 29.12
CA LEU A 29 9.29 0.21 28.28
C LEU A 29 7.78 0.18 28.55
N SER A 30 7.20 1.36 28.71
CA SER A 30 5.75 1.48 28.80
C SER A 30 5.14 1.22 27.42
N GLY A 31 4.01 0.54 27.39
CA GLY A 31 3.28 0.33 26.15
C GLY A 31 1.82 -0.01 26.39
N GLU A 32 0.99 0.30 25.42
CA GLU A 32 -0.46 0.10 25.48
C GLU A 32 -0.92 -0.80 24.33
N ALA A 33 -1.56 -1.91 24.67
CA ALA A 33 -2.20 -2.81 23.71
C ALA A 33 -3.66 -2.39 23.49
N GLY A 34 -4.15 -2.55 22.27
CA GLY A 34 -5.53 -2.21 21.92
C GLY A 34 -6.02 -2.92 20.66
N VAL A 35 -7.26 -2.60 20.29
CA VAL A 35 -7.89 -3.05 19.05
C VAL A 35 -8.48 -1.83 18.34
N SER A 36 -8.15 -1.65 17.06
CA SER A 36 -8.70 -0.54 16.27
C SER A 36 -10.19 -0.74 15.98
N SER A 37 -10.86 0.32 15.52
CA SER A 37 -12.24 0.23 15.00
C SER A 37 -12.38 -0.73 13.80
N SER A 38 -11.29 -0.98 13.07
CA SER A 38 -11.20 -1.95 11.97
C SER A 38 -10.83 -3.37 12.43
N GLY A 39 -10.74 -3.63 13.74
CA GLY A 39 -10.39 -4.95 14.29
C GLY A 39 -8.90 -5.30 14.23
N ALA A 40 -8.02 -4.36 13.88
CA ALA A 40 -6.57 -4.59 13.93
C ALA A 40 -6.09 -4.70 15.37
N ALA A 41 -5.18 -5.63 15.65
CA ALA A 41 -4.41 -5.59 16.89
C ALA A 41 -3.45 -4.40 16.83
N THR A 42 -3.39 -3.61 17.90
CA THR A 42 -2.52 -2.43 17.98
C THR A 42 -1.67 -2.46 19.24
N TYR A 43 -0.45 -1.96 19.16
CA TYR A 43 0.41 -1.73 20.32
C TYR A 43 1.12 -0.38 20.16
N GLN A 44 1.25 0.39 21.23
CA GLN A 44 1.88 1.70 21.17
C GLN A 44 2.91 1.88 22.29
N ILE A 45 4.10 2.33 21.94
CA ILE A 45 5.18 2.69 22.87
C ILE A 45 5.48 4.18 22.67
N PRO A 46 5.18 5.06 23.65
CA PRO A 46 5.57 6.46 23.56
C PRO A 46 7.10 6.59 23.59
N ILE A 47 7.62 7.55 22.82
CA ILE A 47 9.01 7.99 22.91
C ILE A 47 9.04 9.15 23.89
N ASP A 48 9.65 8.93 25.05
CA ASP A 48 9.70 9.91 26.12
C ASP A 48 10.74 10.99 25.77
N VAL A 49 10.25 12.19 25.48
CA VAL A 49 11.08 13.37 25.22
C VAL A 49 10.94 14.38 26.37
N PRO A 50 12.01 15.13 26.71
CA PRO A 50 11.92 16.19 27.71
C PRO A 50 10.81 17.22 27.38
N PRO A 51 10.07 17.71 28.39
CA PRO A 51 9.03 18.71 28.15
C PRO A 51 9.65 20.02 27.64
N GLY A 52 9.01 20.62 26.64
CA GLY A 52 9.41 21.93 26.15
C GLY A 52 8.82 23.09 26.96
N ILE A 53 9.31 24.30 26.71
CA ILE A 53 8.70 25.53 27.25
C ILE A 53 7.22 25.56 26.87
N ASN A 54 6.35 25.87 27.84
CA ASN A 54 4.89 25.85 27.70
C ASN A 54 4.29 24.51 27.22
N GLY A 55 5.03 23.39 27.38
CA GLY A 55 4.56 22.08 26.91
C GLY A 55 4.63 21.91 25.39
N LEU A 56 5.44 22.73 24.70
CA LEU A 56 5.70 22.57 23.27
C LEU A 56 6.89 21.62 23.04
N GLN A 57 6.59 20.33 22.81
CA GLN A 57 7.55 19.28 22.45
C GLN A 57 6.99 18.41 21.31
N PRO A 58 7.84 17.66 20.58
CA PRO A 58 7.33 16.62 19.68
C PRO A 58 6.61 15.52 20.48
N ASN A 59 5.59 14.91 19.89
CA ASN A 59 4.84 13.82 20.49
C ASN A 59 5.02 12.56 19.64
N LEU A 60 6.10 11.82 19.87
CA LEU A 60 6.47 10.65 19.08
C LEU A 60 6.05 9.34 19.77
N ALA A 61 5.69 8.35 18.98
CA ALA A 61 5.45 7.00 19.47
C ALA A 61 5.73 5.94 18.40
N LEU A 62 6.17 4.76 18.81
CA LEU A 62 6.23 3.57 17.97
C LEU A 62 4.87 2.89 18.04
N ARG A 63 4.25 2.65 16.90
CA ARG A 63 2.93 2.02 16.83
C ARG A 63 2.97 0.79 15.94
N TYR A 64 2.52 -0.32 16.50
CA TYR A 64 2.18 -1.53 15.78
C TYR A 64 0.70 -1.51 15.37
N ASN A 65 0.42 -1.98 14.16
CA ASN A 65 -0.92 -2.30 13.69
C ASN A 65 -0.84 -3.56 12.82
N SER A 66 -1.63 -4.59 13.14
CA SER A 66 -1.57 -5.89 12.44
C SER A 66 -2.00 -5.87 10.98
N GLN A 67 -2.62 -4.78 10.51
CA GLN A 67 -3.01 -4.56 9.11
C GLN A 67 -2.06 -3.60 8.38
N GLN A 68 -1.02 -3.09 9.07
CA GLN A 68 -0.03 -2.20 8.46
C GLN A 68 1.05 -3.02 7.74
N GLY A 69 1.41 -2.57 6.53
CA GLY A 69 2.49 -3.16 5.75
C GLY A 69 3.89 -2.91 6.31
N ASN A 70 4.89 -3.19 5.50
CA ASN A 70 6.30 -2.95 5.83
C ASN A 70 6.65 -1.45 5.76
N GLY A 71 7.56 -0.98 6.62
CA GLY A 71 7.91 0.43 6.74
C GLY A 71 9.26 0.68 7.40
N LEU A 72 9.47 1.89 7.93
CA LEU A 72 10.74 2.32 8.56
C LEU A 72 11.15 1.48 9.78
N LEU A 73 10.23 0.77 10.41
CA LEU A 73 10.48 -0.08 11.58
C LEU A 73 10.12 -1.55 11.30
N GLY A 74 10.06 -1.95 10.02
CA GLY A 74 9.64 -3.29 9.63
C GLY A 74 8.12 -3.49 9.58
N LEU A 75 7.70 -4.73 9.36
CA LEU A 75 6.31 -5.13 9.17
C LEU A 75 5.43 -4.73 10.35
N GLY A 76 4.36 -3.99 10.07
CA GLY A 76 3.35 -3.62 11.06
C GLY A 76 3.71 -2.44 11.95
N TRP A 77 4.98 -2.02 11.98
CA TRP A 77 5.48 -0.95 12.85
C TRP A 77 5.72 0.36 12.11
N GLN A 78 5.36 1.47 12.75
CA GLN A 78 5.59 2.82 12.25
C GLN A 78 5.98 3.78 13.37
N LEU A 79 6.73 4.82 13.00
CA LEU A 79 6.96 5.98 13.86
C LEU A 79 5.81 6.96 13.64
N THR A 80 5.05 7.21 14.69
CA THR A 80 3.93 8.16 14.72
C THR A 80 4.34 9.46 15.42
N GLY A 81 3.54 10.51 15.25
CA GLY A 81 3.84 11.83 15.79
C GLY A 81 4.51 12.79 14.82
N LEU A 82 4.78 12.30 13.61
CA LEU A 82 5.17 13.12 12.47
C LEU A 82 3.91 13.54 11.71
N SER A 83 3.96 14.70 11.07
CA SER A 83 2.87 15.22 10.25
C SER A 83 3.41 15.64 8.89
N GLU A 84 2.58 15.48 7.87
CA GLU A 84 2.91 15.85 6.50
C GLU A 84 1.66 16.21 5.70
N ILE A 85 1.87 16.99 4.66
CA ILE A 85 0.89 17.17 3.59
C ILE A 85 1.37 16.39 2.38
N THR A 86 0.49 15.62 1.77
CA THR A 86 0.74 14.83 0.56
C THR A 86 -0.29 15.14 -0.51
N ARG A 87 0.03 14.73 -1.74
CA ARG A 87 -1.01 14.54 -2.75
C ARG A 87 -1.80 13.27 -2.44
N CYS A 88 -3.05 13.23 -2.83
CA CYS A 88 -3.91 12.05 -2.69
C CYS A 88 -4.95 11.97 -3.80
N ALA A 89 -5.44 10.76 -4.05
CA ALA A 89 -6.43 10.47 -5.08
C ALA A 89 -7.76 11.19 -4.83
N ALA A 90 -8.43 11.57 -5.92
CA ALA A 90 -9.81 12.04 -5.88
C ALA A 90 -10.75 10.83 -5.76
N ASN A 91 -11.85 11.00 -5.03
CA ASN A 91 -12.89 9.97 -4.93
C ASN A 91 -14.28 10.54 -5.21
N GLN A 92 -15.20 9.67 -5.63
CA GLN A 92 -16.54 10.07 -6.03
C GLN A 92 -17.31 10.77 -4.89
N ALA A 93 -17.16 10.30 -3.65
CA ALA A 93 -17.94 10.76 -2.51
C ALA A 93 -17.60 12.21 -2.10
N GLN A 94 -16.32 12.58 -2.10
CA GLN A 94 -15.86 13.90 -1.63
C GLN A 94 -15.63 14.88 -2.79
N ASP A 95 -15.20 14.39 -3.96
CA ASP A 95 -14.75 15.24 -5.08
C ASP A 95 -15.68 15.19 -6.30
N GLY A 96 -16.58 14.20 -6.36
CA GLY A 96 -17.51 14.00 -7.48
C GLY A 96 -16.91 13.31 -8.70
N PHE A 97 -15.66 12.85 -8.61
CA PHE A 97 -14.97 12.06 -9.64
C PHE A 97 -13.88 11.19 -8.99
N ILE A 98 -13.49 10.09 -9.65
CA ILE A 98 -12.39 9.21 -9.24
C ILE A 98 -11.17 9.52 -10.12
N LYS A 99 -10.00 9.66 -9.49
CA LYS A 99 -8.74 9.91 -10.19
C LYS A 99 -7.53 9.64 -9.30
N ALA A 100 -6.56 8.88 -9.81
CA ALA A 100 -5.23 8.75 -9.21
C ALA A 100 -4.48 10.08 -9.16
N VAL A 101 -3.42 10.11 -8.36
CA VAL A 101 -2.44 11.21 -8.39
C VAL A 101 -1.67 11.13 -9.70
N ASP A 102 -1.74 12.17 -10.52
CA ASP A 102 -0.96 12.28 -11.76
C ASP A 102 -0.24 13.63 -11.89
N PHE A 103 -0.13 14.36 -10.78
CA PHE A 103 0.44 15.71 -10.68
C PHE A 103 -0.37 16.78 -11.43
N THR A 104 -1.60 16.47 -11.82
CA THR A 104 -2.55 17.38 -12.46
C THR A 104 -3.92 17.33 -11.78
N ASN A 105 -4.38 18.44 -11.22
CA ASN A 105 -5.69 18.52 -10.55
C ASN A 105 -5.90 17.50 -9.39
N ASP A 106 -4.81 17.05 -8.76
CA ASP A 106 -4.86 16.11 -7.63
C ASP A 106 -5.53 16.73 -6.39
N ARG A 107 -5.87 15.87 -5.42
CA ARG A 107 -6.25 16.32 -4.08
C ARG A 107 -5.03 16.40 -3.16
N PHE A 108 -5.19 17.10 -2.05
CA PHE A 108 -4.18 17.25 -1.01
C PHE A 108 -4.75 16.67 0.28
N CYS A 109 -3.90 16.00 1.04
CA CYS A 109 -4.26 15.37 2.29
C CYS A 109 -3.30 15.83 3.40
N LEU A 110 -3.84 16.19 4.56
CA LEU A 110 -3.06 16.42 5.79
C LEU A 110 -3.14 15.13 6.60
N ASP A 111 -2.00 14.47 6.81
CA ASP A 111 -1.92 13.20 7.57
C ASP A 111 -2.91 12.13 7.04
N GLY A 112 -3.09 12.09 5.72
CA GLY A 112 -4.02 11.19 5.03
C GLY A 112 -5.47 11.69 4.95
N GLU A 113 -5.84 12.76 5.65
CA GLU A 113 -7.19 13.33 5.60
C GLU A 113 -7.32 14.39 4.49
N LYS A 114 -8.31 14.22 3.62
CA LYS A 114 -8.53 15.08 2.46
C LYS A 114 -8.86 16.53 2.83
N LEU A 115 -8.21 17.45 2.13
CA LEU A 115 -8.40 18.89 2.30
C LEU A 115 -9.52 19.41 1.41
N LYS A 116 -10.47 20.12 2.03
CA LYS A 116 -11.57 20.79 1.35
C LYS A 116 -11.35 22.29 1.33
N VAL A 117 -11.34 22.89 0.13
CA VAL A 117 -11.21 24.33 -0.03
C VAL A 117 -12.44 25.05 0.53
N VAL A 118 -12.21 26.14 1.27
CA VAL A 118 -13.23 27.00 1.87
C VAL A 118 -13.20 28.39 1.25
N SER A 119 -12.01 28.91 0.91
CA SER A 119 -11.86 30.17 0.20
C SER A 119 -10.69 30.12 -0.79
N GLY A 120 -10.80 30.87 -1.89
CA GLY A 120 -9.87 30.78 -3.02
C GLY A 120 -10.17 29.61 -3.97
N SER A 121 -9.28 29.39 -4.94
CA SER A 121 -9.35 28.26 -5.87
C SER A 121 -8.55 27.08 -5.36
N TYR A 122 -9.03 25.85 -5.59
CA TYR A 122 -8.30 24.65 -5.19
C TYR A 122 -6.88 24.61 -5.80
N GLY A 123 -5.89 24.35 -4.96
CA GLY A 123 -4.47 24.36 -5.27
C GLY A 123 -3.84 25.74 -5.50
N ALA A 124 -4.60 26.84 -5.47
CA ALA A 124 -4.05 28.17 -5.66
C ALA A 124 -3.26 28.65 -4.42
N VAL A 125 -2.33 29.57 -4.61
CA VAL A 125 -1.62 30.25 -3.51
C VAL A 125 -2.59 31.16 -2.77
N GLY A 126 -2.56 31.14 -1.43
CA GLY A 126 -3.47 31.89 -0.57
C GLY A 126 -4.86 31.26 -0.42
N ALA A 127 -5.07 30.04 -0.92
CA ALA A 127 -6.30 29.30 -0.70
C ALA A 127 -6.37 28.77 0.74
N GLU A 128 -7.58 28.74 1.29
CA GLU A 128 -7.85 28.25 2.64
C GLU A 128 -8.58 26.90 2.56
N TYR A 129 -8.15 25.94 3.38
CA TYR A 129 -8.71 24.60 3.47
C TYR A 129 -9.12 24.26 4.90
N ARG A 130 -9.91 23.18 4.99
CA ARG A 130 -10.31 22.48 6.21
C ARG A 130 -10.26 20.97 5.97
N THR A 131 -10.16 20.22 7.06
CA THR A 131 -10.50 18.79 7.03
C THR A 131 -11.95 18.59 7.46
N GLU A 132 -12.55 17.45 7.11
CA GLU A 132 -13.96 17.17 7.43
C GLU A 132 -14.14 16.82 8.92
N THR A 133 -13.15 16.16 9.51
CA THR A 133 -13.17 15.77 10.93
C THR A 133 -12.84 16.93 11.86
N ASN A 134 -12.04 17.91 11.41
CA ASN A 134 -11.64 19.05 12.21
C ASN A 134 -11.78 20.40 11.47
N PRO A 135 -13.03 20.90 11.29
CA PRO A 135 -13.30 22.13 10.55
C PRO A 135 -12.81 23.41 11.26
N GLN A 136 -12.28 23.31 12.47
CA GLN A 136 -11.73 24.43 13.23
C GLN A 136 -10.24 24.68 12.92
N VAL A 137 -9.52 23.66 12.46
CA VAL A 137 -8.12 23.77 12.04
C VAL A 137 -8.06 24.52 10.71
N LYS A 138 -7.29 25.61 10.64
CA LYS A 138 -7.18 26.41 9.42
C LYS A 138 -5.92 26.09 8.63
N ILE A 139 -6.05 25.86 7.34
CA ILE A 139 -4.94 25.43 6.49
C ILE A 139 -4.80 26.40 5.33
N PHE A 140 -3.60 26.91 5.08
CA PHE A 140 -3.33 27.91 4.05
C PHE A 140 -2.16 27.49 3.17
N THR A 141 -2.25 27.80 1.88
CA THR A 141 -1.16 27.62 0.91
C THR A 141 -0.33 28.88 0.74
N PHE A 142 0.98 28.74 0.64
CA PHE A 142 1.92 29.82 0.37
C PHE A 142 2.90 29.41 -0.74
N ASP A 143 3.47 30.42 -1.41
CA ASP A 143 4.48 30.26 -2.46
C ASP A 143 4.09 29.32 -3.63
N GLY A 144 4.99 29.15 -4.58
CA GLY A 144 4.81 28.21 -5.70
C GLY A 144 3.78 28.66 -6.73
N VAL A 145 3.03 27.71 -7.29
CA VAL A 145 2.06 27.95 -8.37
C VAL A 145 0.77 27.18 -8.13
N SER A 146 -0.30 27.57 -8.83
CA SER A 146 -1.58 26.87 -8.73
C SER A 146 -1.44 25.37 -9.06
N GLY A 147 -1.98 24.53 -8.17
CA GLY A 147 -1.88 23.07 -8.24
C GLY A 147 -0.54 22.50 -7.77
N ASN A 148 0.43 23.34 -7.39
CA ASN A 148 1.70 22.93 -6.78
C ASN A 148 2.21 24.02 -5.81
N PRO A 149 1.54 24.17 -4.64
CA PRO A 149 1.94 25.14 -3.61
C PRO A 149 3.38 24.95 -3.16
N GLY A 150 4.06 26.05 -2.82
CA GLY A 150 5.43 26.00 -2.32
C GLY A 150 5.48 25.51 -0.88
N SER A 151 4.60 25.98 -0.02
CA SER A 151 4.56 25.65 1.41
C SER A 151 3.14 25.75 1.94
N TRP A 152 2.95 25.27 3.17
CA TRP A 152 1.65 25.30 3.84
C TRP A 152 1.80 25.77 5.29
N GLN A 153 0.74 26.39 5.81
CA GLN A 153 0.59 26.60 7.25
C GLN A 153 -0.72 26.02 7.76
N VAL A 154 -0.66 25.32 8.88
CA VAL A 154 -1.80 24.75 9.60
C VAL A 154 -1.88 25.42 10.97
N ILE A 155 -2.97 26.13 11.22
CA ILE A 155 -3.25 26.83 12.48
C ILE A 155 -4.25 25.99 13.27
N GLN A 156 -3.78 25.43 14.39
CA GLN A 156 -4.59 24.66 15.31
C GLN A 156 -5.42 25.55 16.25
N LEU A 157 -6.44 24.97 16.88
CA LEU A 157 -7.35 25.70 17.78
C LEU A 157 -6.63 26.28 19.01
N ASN A 158 -5.55 25.63 19.48
CA ASN A 158 -4.68 26.11 20.55
C ASN A 158 -3.78 27.29 20.13
N GLY A 159 -3.86 27.73 18.87
CA GLY A 159 -3.05 28.82 18.33
C GLY A 159 -1.65 28.39 17.86
N HIS A 160 -1.31 27.10 17.93
CA HIS A 160 -0.06 26.60 17.34
C HIS A 160 -0.11 26.68 15.82
N VAL A 161 1.01 27.09 15.23
CA VAL A 161 1.20 27.19 13.79
C VAL A 161 2.21 26.14 13.36
N PHE A 162 1.77 25.24 12.48
CA PHE A 162 2.59 24.20 11.88
C PHE A 162 2.93 24.64 10.46
N THR A 163 4.20 24.63 10.09
CA THR A 163 4.67 25.05 8.75
C THR A 163 5.25 23.86 8.01
N TYR A 164 4.85 23.65 6.75
CA TYR A 164 5.23 22.48 5.96
C TYR A 164 5.92 22.88 4.65
N GLY A 165 7.01 22.17 4.30
CA GLY A 165 7.72 22.34 3.02
C GLY A 165 8.30 23.74 2.78
N ASP A 166 8.58 24.48 3.84
CA ASP A 166 9.18 25.82 3.83
C ASP A 166 10.68 25.83 3.47
N SER A 167 11.32 24.67 3.44
CA SER A 167 12.71 24.48 3.00
C SER A 167 12.80 23.41 1.91
N SER A 168 13.96 23.32 1.26
CA SER A 168 14.23 22.26 0.27
C SER A 168 14.41 20.88 0.92
N ASN A 169 14.85 20.82 2.18
CA ASN A 169 15.00 19.54 2.88
C ASN A 169 13.68 19.04 3.47
N SER A 170 12.66 19.87 3.72
CA SER A 170 11.33 19.41 4.18
C SER A 170 10.35 19.12 3.03
N LYS A 171 10.85 18.94 1.80
CA LYS A 171 10.03 18.79 0.59
C LYS A 171 10.58 17.70 -0.32
N LEU A 172 9.73 16.76 -0.70
CA LEU A 172 10.05 15.74 -1.70
C LEU A 172 9.43 16.12 -3.04
N LEU A 173 10.24 16.13 -4.09
CA LEU A 173 9.77 16.36 -5.46
C LEU A 173 9.54 15.03 -6.18
N ALA A 174 8.73 15.07 -7.23
CA ALA A 174 8.50 13.92 -8.10
C ALA A 174 9.74 13.67 -8.96
N ASN A 175 9.95 12.41 -9.32
CA ASN A 175 10.95 11.98 -10.29
C ASN A 175 10.32 11.80 -11.69
N GLY A 176 11.17 11.61 -12.71
CA GLY A 176 10.71 11.29 -14.06
C GLY A 176 9.96 12.44 -14.74
N THR A 177 8.81 12.11 -15.36
CA THR A 177 8.01 13.03 -16.20
C THR A 177 7.58 14.30 -15.46
N TYR A 178 7.33 14.20 -14.16
CA TYR A 178 6.80 15.30 -13.35
C TYR A 178 7.85 15.97 -12.46
N ALA A 179 9.14 15.85 -12.81
CA ALA A 179 10.24 16.49 -12.10
C ALA A 179 9.94 17.96 -11.76
N GLY A 180 10.08 18.31 -10.47
CA GLY A 180 9.81 19.65 -9.94
C GLY A 180 8.40 19.83 -9.35
N LYS A 181 7.46 18.91 -9.59
CA LYS A 181 6.21 18.85 -8.82
C LYS A 181 6.49 18.28 -7.44
N THR A 182 5.80 18.78 -6.42
CA THR A 182 5.97 18.31 -5.04
C THR A 182 5.07 17.12 -4.77
N VAL A 183 5.64 16.03 -4.24
CA VAL A 183 4.93 14.83 -3.79
C VAL A 183 4.48 15.01 -2.34
N LYS A 184 5.40 15.49 -1.50
CA LYS A 184 5.24 15.58 -0.05
C LYS A 184 5.84 16.88 0.50
N TRP A 185 5.10 17.51 1.41
CA TRP A 185 5.55 18.63 2.24
C TRP A 185 5.63 18.13 3.68
N GLY A 186 6.84 17.82 4.15
CA GLY A 186 7.10 17.47 5.54
C GLY A 186 6.96 18.68 6.46
N LEU A 187 6.56 18.43 7.71
CA LEU A 187 6.53 19.44 8.77
C LEU A 187 7.92 20.02 8.99
N GLY A 188 8.12 21.31 8.72
CA GLY A 188 9.38 22.01 8.98
C GLY A 188 9.46 22.56 10.40
N SER A 189 8.37 23.14 10.92
CA SER A 189 8.33 23.70 12.27
C SER A 189 6.94 23.73 12.89
N ILE A 190 6.90 23.73 14.23
CA ILE A 190 5.73 24.06 15.05
C ILE A 190 6.10 25.28 15.89
N GLN A 191 5.23 26.29 15.93
CA GLN A 191 5.41 27.49 16.72
C GLN A 191 4.19 27.75 17.61
N ASP A 192 4.41 28.10 18.88
CA ASP A 192 3.35 28.55 19.80
C ASP A 192 3.16 30.09 19.77
N SER A 193 2.16 30.60 20.48
CA SER A 193 1.88 32.04 20.58
C SER A 193 2.97 32.85 21.32
N SER A 194 3.89 32.17 22.00
CA SER A 194 5.03 32.77 22.70
C SER A 194 6.33 32.70 21.89
N ASN A 195 6.25 32.29 20.61
CA ASN A 195 7.37 32.08 19.69
C ASN A 195 8.33 30.96 20.09
N ASN A 196 7.96 30.06 21.00
CA ASN A 196 8.70 28.81 21.18
C ASN A 196 8.53 27.97 19.91
N GLN A 197 9.57 27.23 19.52
CA GLN A 197 9.57 26.46 18.28
C GLN A 197 10.09 25.04 18.47
N VAL A 198 9.52 24.12 17.70
CA VAL A 198 10.04 22.78 17.42
C VAL A 198 10.38 22.74 15.94
N ASN A 199 11.64 22.44 15.61
CA ASN A 199 12.14 22.42 14.23
C ASN A 199 12.51 20.99 13.83
N TYR A 200 12.12 20.62 12.61
CA TYR A 200 12.31 19.30 12.03
C TYR A 200 13.27 19.40 10.85
N SER A 201 14.18 18.43 10.76
CA SER A 201 15.13 18.30 9.65
C SER A 201 15.04 16.90 9.07
N TYR A 202 15.35 16.79 7.78
CA TYR A 202 15.16 15.56 7.02
C TYR A 202 16.41 15.17 6.23
N ILE A 203 16.57 13.87 6.01
CA ILE A 203 17.33 13.31 4.91
C ILE A 203 16.39 13.25 3.70
N ASN A 204 16.73 14.03 2.67
CA ASN A 204 16.00 14.04 1.40
C ASN A 204 16.80 13.22 0.37
N ASP A 205 16.42 11.96 0.21
CA ASP A 205 16.95 11.06 -0.82
C ASP A 205 16.08 11.15 -2.08
N GLN A 206 16.14 12.33 -2.73
CA GLN A 206 15.36 12.65 -3.92
C GLN A 206 15.52 11.61 -5.03
N ALA A 207 16.71 11.01 -5.19
CA ALA A 207 16.97 10.02 -6.23
C ALA A 207 16.14 8.74 -6.06
N ASN A 208 15.89 8.33 -4.81
CA ASN A 208 15.08 7.17 -4.48
C ASN A 208 13.66 7.54 -4.02
N GLY A 209 13.29 8.82 -4.04
CA GLY A 209 11.96 9.27 -3.59
C GLY A 209 11.76 9.17 -2.06
N GLY A 210 12.85 9.22 -1.28
CA GLY A 210 12.81 9.09 0.17
C GLY A 210 12.84 10.44 0.89
N LEU A 211 11.97 10.62 1.88
CA LEU A 211 12.01 11.76 2.79
C LEU A 211 11.84 11.27 4.23
N SER A 212 12.94 11.24 4.98
CA SER A 212 13.00 10.68 6.33
C SER A 212 13.44 11.74 7.33
N VAL A 213 12.78 11.85 8.49
CA VAL A 213 13.19 12.79 9.54
C VAL A 213 14.56 12.40 10.06
N SER A 214 15.52 13.32 10.04
CA SER A 214 16.86 13.09 10.57
C SER A 214 17.02 13.59 12.00
N SER A 215 16.39 14.72 12.33
CA SER A 215 16.44 15.26 13.68
C SER A 215 15.27 16.20 13.96
N ILE A 216 14.94 16.31 15.25
CA ILE A 216 13.95 17.26 15.79
C ILE A 216 14.63 18.03 16.90
N SER A 217 14.55 19.35 16.87
CA SER A 217 15.20 20.25 17.83
C SER A 217 14.21 21.24 18.41
N TYR A 218 14.29 21.45 19.73
CA TYR A 218 13.43 22.38 20.44
C TYR A 218 14.10 22.77 21.74
N ASN A 219 14.10 24.07 22.06
CA ASN A 219 14.81 24.61 23.23
C ASN A 219 16.30 24.15 23.25
N ALA A 220 16.73 23.42 24.29
CA ALA A 220 18.06 22.82 24.40
C ALA A 220 18.08 21.31 24.11
N TYR A 221 16.97 20.74 23.65
CA TYR A 221 16.78 19.32 23.44
C TYR A 221 16.84 18.95 21.96
N ARG A 222 17.32 17.74 21.70
CA ARG A 222 17.46 17.22 20.35
C ARG A 222 17.15 15.73 20.31
N VAL A 223 16.33 15.35 19.35
CA VAL A 223 16.01 13.97 19.00
C VAL A 223 16.69 13.69 17.66
N ASP A 224 17.58 12.70 17.60
CA ASP A 224 18.29 12.29 16.39
C ASP A 224 17.84 10.90 15.96
N MET A 225 17.56 10.75 14.67
CA MET A 225 17.14 9.49 14.06
C MET A 225 18.34 8.87 13.34
N ALA A 226 18.71 7.65 13.73
CA ALA A 226 19.72 6.87 13.03
C ALA A 226 19.05 5.83 12.14
N TYR A 227 19.64 5.61 10.96
CA TYR A 227 19.14 4.69 9.96
C TYR A 227 20.23 3.70 9.55
N GLU A 228 19.82 2.48 9.24
CA GLU A 228 20.67 1.45 8.64
C GLU A 228 20.07 0.96 7.32
N GLY A 229 20.91 0.41 6.44
CA GLY A 229 20.45 -0.23 5.22
C GLY A 229 19.67 -1.51 5.52
N ARG A 230 18.78 -1.89 4.61
CA ARG A 230 17.96 -3.11 4.72
C ARG A 230 18.10 -3.99 3.47
N SER A 231 17.86 -5.29 3.63
CA SER A 231 17.91 -6.31 2.56
C SER A 231 16.63 -6.31 1.71
N ASP A 232 15.49 -6.02 2.34
CA ASP A 232 14.14 -6.01 1.76
C ASP A 232 13.72 -4.61 1.29
N VAL A 233 14.47 -4.05 0.35
CA VAL A 233 14.15 -2.76 -0.25
C VAL A 233 12.81 -2.86 -0.99
N SER A 234 11.79 -2.13 -0.51
CA SER A 234 10.54 -1.95 -1.24
C SER A 234 10.66 -0.79 -2.23
N THR A 235 10.06 -0.95 -3.39
CA THR A 235 9.95 0.09 -4.43
C THR A 235 8.50 0.23 -4.80
N SER A 236 7.98 1.45 -4.78
CA SER A 236 6.65 1.82 -5.25
C SER A 236 6.73 2.95 -6.27
N TYR A 237 5.65 3.16 -7.00
CA TYR A 237 5.53 4.26 -7.95
C TYR A 237 4.24 5.06 -7.75
N GLU A 238 4.32 6.36 -8.04
CA GLU A 238 3.15 7.24 -8.16
C GLU A 238 3.31 8.09 -9.42
N ALA A 239 2.50 7.83 -10.44
CA ALA A 239 2.54 8.49 -11.75
C ALA A 239 3.94 8.68 -12.38
N GLY A 240 4.77 7.66 -12.28
CA GLY A 240 6.12 7.57 -12.82
C GLY A 240 7.21 8.09 -11.87
N SER A 241 6.83 8.65 -10.72
CA SER A 241 7.75 9.00 -9.65
C SER A 241 8.02 7.78 -8.79
N VAL A 242 9.29 7.39 -8.66
CA VAL A 242 9.71 6.27 -7.81
C VAL A 242 9.75 6.70 -6.34
N SER A 243 9.38 5.79 -5.44
CA SER A 243 9.57 5.87 -3.99
C SER A 243 10.16 4.55 -3.50
N LYS A 244 11.26 4.60 -2.74
CA LYS A 244 11.90 3.41 -2.20
C LYS A 244 12.12 3.55 -0.71
N ILE A 245 11.92 2.45 0.00
CA ILE A 245 12.33 2.31 1.39
C ILE A 245 13.66 1.56 1.38
N THR A 246 14.77 2.32 1.33
CA THR A 246 16.14 1.77 1.24
C THR A 246 16.78 1.56 2.60
N GLN A 247 16.18 2.10 3.66
CA GLN A 247 16.70 2.10 5.02
C GLN A 247 15.57 1.85 6.03
N ARG A 248 15.96 1.42 7.23
CA ARG A 248 15.10 1.29 8.41
C ARG A 248 15.74 2.03 9.60
N LEU A 249 14.94 2.45 10.57
CA LEU A 249 15.43 3.10 11.78
C LEU A 249 16.27 2.11 12.59
N SER A 250 17.50 2.48 12.94
CA SER A 250 18.34 1.69 13.85
C SER A 250 18.26 2.19 15.27
N SER A 251 18.14 3.51 15.47
CA SER A 251 17.91 4.08 16.80
C SER A 251 17.27 5.46 16.78
N ILE A 252 16.70 5.84 17.93
CA ILE A 252 16.27 7.21 18.25
C ILE A 252 17.06 7.67 19.47
N ALA A 253 17.93 8.65 19.31
CA ALA A 253 18.71 9.24 20.40
C ALA A 253 18.08 10.54 20.87
N ILE A 254 18.00 10.74 22.18
CA ILE A 254 17.41 11.91 22.84
C ILE A 254 18.41 12.37 23.90
N ASN A 255 19.24 13.35 23.56
CA ASN A 255 20.34 13.80 24.40
C ASN A 255 21.24 12.64 24.93
N THR A 256 20.99 12.15 26.15
CA THR A 256 21.78 11.11 26.86
C THR A 256 21.04 9.76 26.97
N THR A 257 19.95 9.59 26.23
CA THR A 257 19.14 8.36 26.21
C THR A 257 18.89 7.91 24.78
N SER A 258 18.71 6.61 24.55
CA SER A 258 18.42 6.04 23.23
C SER A 258 17.34 4.96 23.29
N TYR A 259 16.62 4.81 22.18
CA TYR A 259 15.83 3.64 21.84
C TYR A 259 16.54 2.94 20.68
N ASP A 260 17.05 1.73 20.91
CA ASP A 260 17.80 0.95 19.95
C ASP A 260 16.95 -0.21 19.43
N PHE A 261 16.93 -0.41 18.11
CA PHE A 261 16.05 -1.34 17.41
C PHE A 261 16.81 -2.54 16.88
N ASP A 262 16.34 -3.74 17.26
CA ASP A 262 16.86 -4.99 16.74
C ASP A 262 15.86 -5.63 15.78
N TYR A 263 16.36 -6.14 14.67
CA TYR A 263 15.54 -6.73 13.62
C TYR A 263 15.89 -8.18 13.34
N GLN A 264 14.92 -8.89 12.78
CA GLN A 264 15.09 -10.17 12.13
C GLN A 264 14.36 -10.13 10.78
N ASP A 265 14.96 -10.72 9.75
CA ASP A 265 14.32 -10.86 8.46
C ASP A 265 13.45 -12.13 8.46
N ASP A 266 12.24 -12.06 7.88
CA ASP A 266 11.39 -13.22 7.69
C ASP A 266 12.04 -14.24 6.74
N ASN A 267 11.96 -15.52 7.08
CA ASN A 267 12.70 -16.57 6.37
C ASN A 267 12.24 -16.79 4.91
N PHE A 268 11.03 -16.35 4.55
CA PHE A 268 10.45 -16.59 3.22
C PHE A 268 10.42 -15.32 2.38
N THR A 269 9.98 -14.22 2.98
CA THR A 269 9.79 -12.94 2.30
C THR A 269 11.00 -12.01 2.44
N ASN A 270 11.95 -12.33 3.34
CA ASN A 270 13.03 -11.44 3.80
C ASN A 270 12.53 -10.14 4.45
N THR A 271 11.22 -10.02 4.72
CA THR A 271 10.64 -8.82 5.31
C THR A 271 11.25 -8.55 6.68
N SER A 272 11.74 -7.33 6.90
CA SER A 272 12.25 -6.88 8.19
C SER A 272 11.14 -6.90 9.24
N MET A 273 11.38 -7.56 10.37
CA MET A 273 10.50 -7.60 11.54
C MET A 273 11.24 -7.04 12.75
N LEU A 274 10.61 -6.10 13.47
CA LEU A 274 11.18 -5.55 14.70
C LEU A 274 11.13 -6.62 15.80
N LEU A 275 12.29 -7.17 16.16
CA LEU A 275 12.45 -8.24 17.14
C LEU A 275 12.50 -7.69 18.57
N GLY A 276 12.98 -6.46 18.75
CA GLY A 276 12.88 -5.82 20.04
C GLY A 276 13.47 -4.43 20.11
N ILE A 277 13.20 -3.79 21.25
CA ILE A 277 13.62 -2.43 21.55
C ILE A 277 14.38 -2.47 22.87
N THR A 278 15.53 -1.82 22.89
CA THR A 278 16.31 -1.59 24.12
C THR A 278 16.31 -0.10 24.40
N TYR A 279 15.95 0.30 25.62
CA TYR A 279 16.06 1.68 26.07
C TYR A 279 17.30 1.84 26.94
N CYS A 280 18.18 2.76 26.57
CA CYS A 280 19.44 3.00 27.24
C CYS A 280 19.58 4.45 27.67
N SER A 281 20.27 4.64 28.77
CA SER A 281 20.99 5.87 29.10
C SER A 281 22.45 5.73 28.67
N ASP A 282 23.25 6.79 28.84
CA ASP A 282 24.70 6.75 28.59
C ASP A 282 25.45 5.61 29.30
N THR A 283 24.92 5.08 30.42
CA THR A 283 25.62 4.10 31.27
C THR A 283 24.88 2.79 31.51
N GLU A 284 23.56 2.77 31.34
CA GLU A 284 22.71 1.62 31.71
C GLU A 284 21.53 1.46 30.76
N CYS A 285 21.09 0.22 30.54
CA CYS A 285 19.95 -0.12 29.69
C CYS A 285 18.89 -0.91 30.46
N TYR A 286 17.62 -0.69 30.13
CA TYR A 286 16.54 -1.58 30.54
C TYR A 286 16.66 -2.95 29.88
N PRO A 287 16.08 -4.00 30.49
CA PRO A 287 15.84 -5.26 29.81
C PRO A 287 15.13 -5.04 28.47
N LYS A 288 15.59 -5.72 27.43
CA LYS A 288 15.05 -5.63 26.07
C LYS A 288 13.57 -6.01 26.06
N THR A 289 12.75 -5.16 25.44
CA THR A 289 11.36 -5.51 25.10
C THR A 289 11.38 -6.33 23.83
N VAL A 290 10.85 -7.56 23.87
CA VAL A 290 10.93 -8.53 22.77
C VAL A 290 9.56 -8.70 22.12
N PHE A 291 9.55 -8.78 20.80
CA PHE A 291 8.38 -9.10 19.99
C PHE A 291 8.60 -10.43 19.28
N ASP A 292 7.52 -11.17 19.11
CA ASP A 292 7.51 -12.42 18.36
C ASP A 292 6.40 -12.37 17.32
N TYR A 293 6.63 -13.02 16.19
CA TYR A 293 5.73 -13.03 15.05
C TYR A 293 5.35 -14.47 14.76
N ASN A 294 4.09 -14.69 14.40
CA ASN A 294 3.64 -16.02 13.99
C ASN A 294 4.20 -16.33 12.60
N SER A 295 5.43 -16.81 12.54
CA SER A 295 5.94 -17.49 11.36
C SER A 295 5.38 -18.91 11.38
N GLN A 296 4.15 -19.09 10.86
CA GLN A 296 3.73 -20.44 10.53
C GLN A 296 4.72 -20.96 9.51
N ASP A 297 5.54 -21.92 9.94
CA ASP A 297 6.36 -22.69 9.03
C ASP A 297 5.37 -23.39 8.08
N LEU A 298 5.35 -23.00 6.81
CA LEU A 298 4.47 -23.60 5.81
C LEU A 298 4.67 -25.13 5.72
N ALA A 299 5.75 -25.66 6.30
CA ALA A 299 5.99 -27.07 6.54
C ALA A 299 4.90 -27.76 7.40
N ASP A 300 4.21 -27.04 8.29
CA ASP A 300 3.15 -27.58 9.16
C ASP A 300 1.75 -27.54 8.52
N VAL A 301 1.60 -26.94 7.33
CA VAL A 301 0.32 -26.94 6.61
C VAL A 301 0.15 -28.30 5.91
N SER A 302 -0.68 -29.17 6.50
CA SER A 302 -1.12 -30.41 5.84
C SER A 302 -1.73 -30.06 4.48
N GLY A 303 -1.28 -30.73 3.41
CA GLY A 303 -1.59 -30.37 2.02
C GLY A 303 -3.08 -30.25 1.65
N PHE A 304 -3.35 -29.93 0.39
CA PHE A 304 -4.70 -29.62 -0.11
C PHE A 304 -5.75 -30.66 0.31
N THR A 305 -6.68 -30.24 1.17
CA THR A 305 -7.87 -31.02 1.52
C THR A 305 -9.07 -30.52 0.72
N LYS A 306 -9.91 -31.45 0.27
CA LYS A 306 -11.18 -31.08 -0.36
C LYS A 306 -12.09 -30.48 0.71
N ALA A 307 -12.46 -29.20 0.58
CA ALA A 307 -13.39 -28.53 1.50
C ALA A 307 -14.84 -29.03 1.29
N LYS A 308 -15.49 -28.62 0.20
CA LYS A 308 -16.87 -28.96 -0.15
C LYS A 308 -16.99 -29.21 -1.65
N SER A 309 -18.05 -29.89 -2.08
CA SER A 309 -18.39 -29.99 -3.52
C SER A 309 -19.80 -29.48 -3.78
N ALA A 310 -19.91 -28.50 -4.67
CA ALA A 310 -21.16 -28.15 -5.32
C ALA A 310 -21.37 -29.05 -6.54
N ASN A 311 -22.34 -29.96 -6.48
CA ASN A 311 -22.54 -30.96 -7.55
C ASN A 311 -23.29 -30.40 -8.77
N HIS A 312 -23.82 -29.17 -8.69
CA HIS A 312 -24.57 -28.56 -9.79
C HIS A 312 -24.44 -27.03 -9.76
N ILE A 313 -23.54 -26.50 -10.59
CA ILE A 313 -23.41 -25.07 -10.91
C ILE A 313 -23.61 -24.91 -12.42
N GLY A 314 -24.85 -24.73 -12.85
CA GLY A 314 -25.17 -24.50 -14.26
C GLY A 314 -25.04 -25.73 -15.15
N GLY A 315 -24.91 -25.50 -16.45
CA GLY A 315 -24.74 -26.56 -17.44
C GLY A 315 -23.29 -26.72 -17.89
N TRP A 316 -22.96 -27.79 -18.60
CA TRP A 316 -21.60 -28.01 -19.08
C TRP A 316 -21.55 -28.13 -20.61
N GLY A 317 -20.53 -27.57 -21.25
CA GLY A 317 -20.28 -27.72 -22.69
C GLY A 317 -19.70 -26.46 -23.35
N ASN A 318 -19.40 -26.58 -24.65
CA ASN A 318 -18.69 -25.56 -25.44
C ASN A 318 -19.41 -24.21 -25.61
N GLY A 319 -20.67 -24.12 -25.20
CA GLY A 319 -21.46 -22.89 -25.22
C GLY A 319 -21.49 -22.17 -23.88
N ARG A 320 -20.53 -22.44 -22.98
CA ARG A 320 -20.49 -21.91 -21.62
C ARG A 320 -19.08 -21.53 -21.18
N GLN A 321 -18.98 -20.51 -20.34
CA GLN A 321 -17.76 -20.03 -19.69
C GLN A 321 -18.08 -19.71 -18.23
N TYR A 322 -17.12 -19.94 -17.34
CA TYR A 322 -17.24 -19.68 -15.91
C TYR A 322 -16.18 -18.68 -15.49
N LEU A 323 -16.61 -17.59 -14.87
CA LEU A 323 -15.75 -16.52 -14.39
C LEU A 323 -15.86 -16.45 -12.86
N THR A 324 -14.76 -16.14 -12.20
CA THR A 324 -14.74 -15.83 -10.77
C THR A 324 -14.89 -14.32 -10.58
N MET A 325 -15.79 -13.91 -9.70
CA MET A 325 -16.01 -12.49 -9.39
C MET A 325 -16.74 -12.35 -8.06
N ASP A 326 -16.53 -11.28 -7.31
CA ASP A 326 -17.34 -10.92 -6.14
C ASP A 326 -18.51 -10.07 -6.64
N VAL A 327 -19.67 -10.70 -6.83
CA VAL A 327 -20.82 -10.04 -7.48
C VAL A 327 -21.55 -9.14 -6.49
N ASN A 328 -21.52 -9.49 -5.20
CA ASN A 328 -22.32 -8.89 -4.15
C ASN A 328 -21.51 -8.01 -3.17
N GLY A 329 -20.19 -7.95 -3.33
CA GLY A 329 -19.28 -7.13 -2.52
C GLY A 329 -19.11 -7.67 -1.11
N ASP A 330 -19.30 -8.97 -0.87
CA ASP A 330 -19.17 -9.57 0.46
C ASP A 330 -17.73 -10.01 0.80
N GLY A 331 -16.79 -9.80 -0.13
CA GLY A 331 -15.38 -10.17 0.00
C GLY A 331 -15.10 -11.64 -0.34
N LEU A 332 -16.11 -12.40 -0.76
CA LEU A 332 -15.97 -13.78 -1.22
C LEU A 332 -16.10 -13.83 -2.75
N MET A 333 -15.25 -14.64 -3.38
CA MET A 333 -15.36 -14.87 -4.82
C MET A 333 -16.56 -15.77 -5.13
N ASP A 334 -17.48 -15.25 -5.95
CA ASP A 334 -18.60 -15.98 -6.55
C ASP A 334 -18.24 -16.54 -7.93
N ILE A 335 -19.22 -17.19 -8.57
CA ILE A 335 -19.12 -17.67 -9.95
C ILE A 335 -20.20 -17.02 -10.82
N ALA A 336 -19.78 -16.47 -11.96
CA ALA A 336 -20.66 -16.11 -13.06
C ALA A 336 -20.55 -17.12 -14.20
N GLU A 337 -21.66 -17.76 -14.53
CA GLU A 337 -21.82 -18.64 -15.69
C GLU A 337 -22.31 -17.83 -16.89
N ILE A 338 -21.47 -17.66 -17.89
CA ILE A 338 -21.83 -17.06 -19.19
C ILE A 338 -22.24 -18.19 -20.14
N TYR A 339 -23.40 -18.08 -20.80
CA TYR A 339 -23.90 -19.13 -21.68
C TYR A 339 -24.52 -18.60 -22.97
N ASN A 340 -24.40 -19.41 -24.02
CA ASN A 340 -24.89 -19.09 -25.36
C ASN A 340 -26.38 -19.38 -25.53
N TYR A 341 -27.11 -18.44 -26.12
CA TYR A 341 -28.44 -18.68 -26.69
C TYR A 341 -28.35 -19.12 -28.15
N ALA A 342 -29.39 -19.80 -28.64
CA ALA A 342 -29.50 -20.13 -30.06
C ALA A 342 -29.46 -18.90 -30.99
N SER A 343 -29.78 -17.71 -30.48
CA SER A 343 -29.69 -16.42 -31.19
C SER A 343 -28.24 -15.92 -31.39
N GLY A 344 -27.24 -16.56 -30.77
CA GLY A 344 -25.86 -16.06 -30.74
C GLY A 344 -25.66 -14.90 -29.76
N MET A 345 -26.60 -14.68 -28.84
CA MET A 345 -26.46 -13.77 -27.70
C MET A 345 -25.98 -14.54 -26.47
N ALA A 346 -25.34 -13.85 -25.54
CA ALA A 346 -24.91 -14.41 -24.27
C ALA A 346 -25.91 -14.09 -23.15
N GLY A 347 -26.15 -15.04 -22.25
CA GLY A 347 -26.79 -14.82 -20.95
C GLY A 347 -25.79 -15.06 -19.83
N THR A 348 -26.14 -14.64 -18.62
CA THR A 348 -25.38 -14.95 -17.40
C THR A 348 -26.29 -15.50 -16.30
N THR A 349 -25.75 -16.39 -15.47
CA THR A 349 -26.31 -16.80 -14.19
C THR A 349 -25.24 -16.69 -13.13
N THR A 350 -25.53 -16.05 -12.01
CA THR A 350 -24.59 -15.94 -10.89
C THR A 350 -24.87 -16.97 -9.81
N TRP A 351 -23.80 -17.40 -9.14
CA TRP A 351 -23.79 -18.41 -8.11
C TRP A 351 -22.98 -17.86 -6.93
N ILE A 352 -23.68 -17.48 -5.86
CA ILE A 352 -23.12 -16.79 -4.70
C ILE A 352 -22.46 -17.80 -3.76
N SER A 353 -21.24 -17.50 -3.35
CA SER A 353 -20.42 -18.31 -2.46
C SER A 353 -20.99 -18.33 -1.03
N ASP A 354 -20.87 -19.46 -0.35
CA ASP A 354 -21.15 -19.56 1.09
C ASP A 354 -19.89 -19.45 1.96
N GLY A 355 -18.72 -19.19 1.35
CA GLY A 355 -17.42 -19.12 2.01
C GLY A 355 -16.84 -20.48 2.45
N ALA A 356 -17.62 -21.55 2.36
CA ALA A 356 -17.21 -22.93 2.68
C ALA A 356 -16.99 -23.79 1.42
N GLY A 357 -17.02 -23.18 0.23
CA GLY A 357 -16.88 -23.84 -1.07
C GLY A 357 -18.20 -24.36 -1.67
N GLY A 358 -19.35 -23.97 -1.11
CA GLY A 358 -20.67 -24.16 -1.72
C GLY A 358 -21.13 -22.90 -2.46
N PHE A 359 -22.07 -23.08 -3.40
CA PHE A 359 -22.61 -21.99 -4.19
C PHE A 359 -24.14 -22.09 -4.31
N ALA A 360 -24.82 -20.96 -4.13
CA ALA A 360 -26.27 -20.84 -4.29
C ALA A 360 -26.60 -20.03 -5.55
N LYS A 361 -27.51 -20.53 -6.38
CA LYS A 361 -27.97 -19.79 -7.56
C LYS A 361 -28.65 -18.49 -7.14
N ALA A 362 -28.18 -17.36 -7.66
CA ALA A 362 -28.83 -16.07 -7.52
C ALA A 362 -29.65 -15.73 -8.78
N LYS A 363 -29.44 -14.56 -9.38
CA LYS A 363 -30.18 -14.10 -10.55
C LYS A 363 -29.54 -14.60 -11.85
N SER A 364 -30.34 -14.56 -12.91
CA SER A 364 -29.87 -14.70 -14.28
C SER A 364 -30.21 -13.41 -15.04
N ALA A 365 -29.26 -12.90 -15.81
CA ALA A 365 -29.49 -11.80 -16.74
C ALA A 365 -29.45 -12.34 -18.17
N ASN A 366 -30.46 -11.97 -18.96
CA ASN A 366 -30.52 -12.33 -20.37
C ASN A 366 -29.79 -11.24 -21.17
N HIS A 367 -29.05 -11.61 -22.22
CA HIS A 367 -28.46 -10.69 -23.21
C HIS A 367 -27.35 -9.76 -22.69
N ILE A 368 -26.33 -10.34 -22.04
CA ILE A 368 -25.07 -9.66 -21.70
C ILE A 368 -24.06 -9.66 -22.87
N GLY A 369 -24.54 -9.25 -24.05
CA GLY A 369 -23.71 -9.18 -25.26
C GLY A 369 -23.91 -10.36 -26.21
N GLY A 370 -22.97 -10.51 -27.14
CA GLY A 370 -22.99 -11.56 -28.17
C GLY A 370 -22.15 -12.75 -27.77
N TRP A 371 -22.32 -13.91 -28.38
CA TRP A 371 -21.51 -15.10 -28.15
C TRP A 371 -20.69 -15.47 -29.40
N GLY A 372 -19.54 -16.11 -29.20
CA GLY A 372 -18.69 -16.63 -30.28
C GLY A 372 -17.77 -15.58 -30.92
N ASN A 373 -17.21 -15.90 -32.10
CA ASN A 373 -16.28 -15.03 -32.85
C ASN A 373 -15.05 -14.53 -32.07
N GLY A 374 -14.60 -15.30 -31.08
CA GLY A 374 -13.43 -14.95 -30.26
C GLY A 374 -13.69 -13.87 -29.20
N ARG A 375 -14.97 -13.55 -28.90
CA ARG A 375 -15.36 -12.66 -27.79
C ARG A 375 -14.76 -13.12 -26.46
N GLN A 376 -14.38 -12.16 -25.63
CA GLN A 376 -13.82 -12.39 -24.29
C GLN A 376 -14.72 -11.69 -23.27
N TYR A 377 -14.84 -12.28 -22.08
CA TYR A 377 -15.55 -11.66 -20.95
C TYR A 377 -14.57 -11.52 -19.81
N LEU A 378 -14.45 -10.30 -19.31
CA LEU A 378 -13.57 -9.92 -18.22
C LEU A 378 -14.41 -9.60 -16.99
N THR A 379 -13.90 -9.94 -15.81
CA THR A 379 -14.46 -9.53 -14.52
C THR A 379 -13.64 -8.40 -13.96
N MET A 380 -14.29 -7.30 -13.62
CA MET A 380 -13.62 -6.07 -13.17
C MET A 380 -14.63 -5.12 -12.54
N ASP A 381 -14.26 -4.44 -11.46
CA ASP A 381 -15.03 -3.29 -10.95
C ASP A 381 -14.69 -2.06 -11.81
N VAL A 382 -15.58 -1.72 -12.76
CA VAL A 382 -15.31 -0.65 -13.73
C VAL A 382 -15.62 0.72 -13.15
N ASN A 383 -16.54 0.80 -12.19
CA ASN A 383 -17.11 2.03 -11.67
C ASN A 383 -16.64 2.39 -10.24
N GLY A 384 -15.87 1.50 -9.60
CA GLY A 384 -15.31 1.68 -8.27
C GLY A 384 -16.36 1.59 -7.16
N ASP A 385 -17.47 0.87 -7.38
CA ASP A 385 -18.53 0.73 -6.38
C ASP A 385 -18.32 -0.46 -5.42
N GLY A 386 -17.24 -1.23 -5.62
CA GLY A 386 -16.89 -2.40 -4.82
C GLY A 386 -17.57 -3.68 -5.28
N LEU A 387 -18.37 -3.65 -6.35
CA LEU A 387 -18.97 -4.81 -6.98
C LEU A 387 -18.24 -5.11 -8.30
N MET A 388 -17.93 -6.38 -8.55
CA MET A 388 -17.35 -6.72 -9.85
C MET A 388 -18.42 -6.71 -10.95
N ASP A 389 -18.06 -6.14 -12.08
CA ASP A 389 -18.86 -6.08 -13.30
C ASP A 389 -18.39 -7.13 -14.32
N ILE A 390 -19.18 -7.28 -15.38
CA ILE A 390 -18.81 -8.06 -16.56
C ILE A 390 -18.55 -7.12 -17.72
N THR A 391 -17.35 -7.20 -18.31
CA THR A 391 -17.00 -6.45 -19.53
C THR A 391 -16.74 -7.40 -20.69
N GLU A 392 -17.56 -7.31 -21.74
CA GLU A 392 -17.34 -8.02 -23.00
C GLU A 392 -16.34 -7.25 -23.86
N VAL A 393 -15.35 -7.95 -24.39
CA VAL A 393 -14.47 -7.47 -25.45
C VAL A 393 -14.81 -8.18 -26.76
N TYR A 394 -15.09 -7.40 -27.81
CA TYR A 394 -15.56 -7.92 -29.09
C TYR A 394 -14.94 -7.23 -30.30
N ASN A 395 -14.99 -7.90 -31.45
CA ASN A 395 -14.55 -7.35 -32.72
C ASN A 395 -15.51 -6.26 -33.24
N ASN A 396 -15.02 -5.06 -33.42
CA ASN A 396 -15.70 -3.94 -34.06
C ASN A 396 -14.89 -3.48 -35.30
N GLY A 397 -15.13 -4.13 -36.44
CA GLY A 397 -14.50 -3.74 -37.71
C GLY A 397 -12.97 -3.94 -37.77
N GLY A 398 -12.42 -4.89 -37.01
CA GLY A 398 -10.98 -5.17 -36.92
C GLY A 398 -10.28 -4.55 -35.71
N SER A 399 -10.98 -3.67 -34.98
CA SER A 399 -10.56 -3.17 -33.67
C SER A 399 -11.30 -3.90 -32.55
N ALA A 400 -10.71 -3.93 -31.37
CA ALA A 400 -11.41 -4.38 -30.18
C ALA A 400 -12.30 -3.26 -29.64
N ALA A 401 -13.50 -3.60 -29.19
CA ALA A 401 -14.43 -2.71 -28.53
C ALA A 401 -14.94 -3.38 -27.25
N THR A 402 -15.44 -2.59 -26.31
CA THR A 402 -16.02 -3.09 -25.06
C THR A 402 -17.48 -2.73 -24.89
N THR A 403 -18.18 -3.56 -24.13
CA THR A 403 -19.43 -3.19 -23.47
C THR A 403 -19.37 -3.72 -22.05
N THR A 404 -19.71 -2.88 -21.08
CA THR A 404 -19.75 -3.27 -19.67
C THR A 404 -21.20 -3.46 -19.24
N TRP A 405 -21.45 -4.46 -18.39
CA TRP A 405 -22.69 -4.61 -17.64
C TRP A 405 -22.37 -4.56 -16.15
N VAL A 406 -22.92 -3.55 -15.50
CA VAL A 406 -22.66 -3.23 -14.09
C VAL A 406 -23.51 -4.11 -13.20
N SER A 407 -22.92 -4.67 -12.14
CA SER A 407 -23.60 -5.51 -11.15
C SER A 407 -24.65 -4.71 -10.35
N ASP A 408 -25.75 -5.37 -9.99
CA ASP A 408 -26.73 -4.83 -9.04
C ASP A 408 -26.51 -5.30 -7.59
N GLY A 409 -25.43 -6.04 -7.33
CA GLY A 409 -25.10 -6.62 -6.02
C GLY A 409 -25.93 -7.85 -5.64
N ALA A 410 -26.95 -8.19 -6.43
CA ALA A 410 -27.86 -9.30 -6.18
C ALA A 410 -27.84 -10.35 -7.32
N GLY A 411 -26.81 -10.30 -8.17
CA GLY A 411 -26.61 -11.21 -9.30
C GLY A 411 -27.21 -10.74 -10.63
N GLY A 412 -27.83 -9.57 -10.66
CA GLY A 412 -28.34 -8.94 -11.87
C GLY A 412 -27.29 -8.00 -12.49
N PHE A 413 -27.48 -7.69 -13.77
CA PHE A 413 -26.56 -6.82 -14.50
C PHE A 413 -27.32 -5.82 -15.37
N ALA A 414 -26.88 -4.56 -15.36
CA ALA A 414 -27.42 -3.49 -16.20
C ALA A 414 -26.37 -3.01 -17.21
N LYS A 415 -26.77 -2.87 -18.48
CA LYS A 415 -25.84 -2.41 -19.52
C LYS A 415 -25.38 -0.97 -19.22
N ALA A 416 -24.06 -0.77 -19.16
CA ALA A 416 -23.40 0.52 -19.05
C ALA A 416 -22.91 1.02 -20.42
N LYS A 417 -21.97 1.98 -20.42
CA LYS A 417 -21.37 2.54 -21.64
C LYS A 417 -20.56 1.46 -22.39
N SER A 418 -20.39 1.69 -23.69
CA SER A 418 -19.52 0.90 -24.56
C SER A 418 -18.35 1.77 -25.03
N ALA A 419 -17.13 1.23 -25.04
CA ALA A 419 -16.00 1.85 -25.72
C ALA A 419 -15.86 1.26 -27.13
N ASN A 420 -15.96 2.10 -28.16
CA ASN A 420 -15.95 1.62 -29.55
C ASN A 420 -14.55 1.20 -30.04
N HIS A 421 -13.49 1.46 -29.26
CA HIS A 421 -12.11 1.15 -29.61
C HIS A 421 -11.21 1.04 -28.36
N ILE A 422 -10.65 -0.15 -28.11
CA ILE A 422 -9.63 -0.44 -27.08
C ILE A 422 -8.45 -1.25 -27.63
N GLY A 423 -8.03 -0.94 -28.86
CA GLY A 423 -6.88 -1.57 -29.49
C GLY A 423 -7.24 -2.44 -30.70
N GLY A 424 -6.31 -3.30 -31.10
CA GLY A 424 -6.46 -4.14 -32.29
C GLY A 424 -7.09 -5.48 -31.95
N TRP A 425 -7.87 -6.08 -32.86
CA TRP A 425 -8.49 -7.39 -32.66
C TRP A 425 -7.72 -8.51 -33.38
N GLY A 426 -7.69 -9.73 -32.82
CA GLY A 426 -7.22 -10.93 -33.50
C GLY A 426 -6.49 -11.95 -32.60
N ASN A 427 -6.00 -13.03 -33.20
CA ASN A 427 -5.39 -14.16 -32.46
C ASN A 427 -4.04 -13.84 -31.80
N GLY A 428 -3.43 -12.70 -32.12
CA GLY A 428 -2.19 -12.22 -31.52
C GLY A 428 -2.44 -11.19 -30.40
N ARG A 429 -3.59 -11.27 -29.73
CA ARG A 429 -4.06 -10.30 -28.74
C ARG A 429 -4.63 -11.01 -27.51
N GLN A 430 -4.37 -10.45 -26.33
CA GLN A 430 -4.96 -10.86 -25.05
C GLN A 430 -5.34 -9.60 -24.27
N TYR A 431 -6.47 -9.62 -23.58
CA TYR A 431 -6.91 -8.53 -22.71
C TYR A 431 -6.92 -9.01 -21.27
N LEU A 432 -6.32 -8.22 -20.39
CA LEU A 432 -6.22 -8.47 -18.96
C LEU A 432 -6.82 -7.29 -18.21
N THR A 433 -7.33 -7.56 -17.01
CA THR A 433 -7.83 -6.53 -16.10
C THR A 433 -6.77 -6.22 -15.05
N MET A 434 -6.60 -4.95 -14.72
CA MET A 434 -5.64 -4.49 -13.72
C MET A 434 -5.93 -3.04 -13.35
N ASP A 435 -5.78 -2.65 -12.08
CA ASP A 435 -5.67 -1.23 -11.74
C ASP A 435 -4.19 -0.81 -11.94
N VAL A 436 -3.88 -0.14 -13.05
CA VAL A 436 -2.49 0.19 -13.40
C VAL A 436 -2.05 1.56 -12.88
N ASN A 437 -3.00 2.44 -12.53
CA ASN A 437 -2.70 3.80 -12.07
C ASN A 437 -2.99 4.02 -10.58
N GLY A 438 -3.61 3.05 -9.90
CA GLY A 438 -3.94 3.10 -8.48
C GLY A 438 -5.11 4.03 -8.18
N ASP A 439 -6.01 4.27 -9.14
CA ASP A 439 -7.20 5.12 -8.92
C ASP A 439 -8.37 4.36 -8.28
N GLY A 440 -8.25 3.04 -8.12
CA GLY A 440 -9.28 2.16 -7.60
C GLY A 440 -10.30 1.71 -8.64
N LEU A 441 -10.14 2.10 -9.91
CA LEU A 441 -10.89 1.56 -11.03
C LEU A 441 -10.06 0.51 -11.74
N MET A 442 -10.69 -0.58 -12.14
CA MET A 442 -10.01 -1.58 -12.95
C MET A 442 -9.87 -1.09 -14.39
N ASP A 443 -8.64 -1.13 -14.90
CA ASP A 443 -8.26 -0.80 -16.26
C ASP A 443 -8.13 -2.07 -17.14
N ILE A 444 -7.86 -1.86 -18.44
CA ILE A 444 -7.58 -2.95 -19.38
C ILE A 444 -6.14 -2.84 -19.90
N ALA A 445 -5.40 -3.93 -19.82
CA ALA A 445 -4.13 -4.11 -20.54
C ALA A 445 -4.34 -5.00 -21.77
N GLU A 446 -4.05 -4.42 -22.95
CA GLU A 446 -3.95 -5.15 -24.21
C GLU A 446 -2.52 -5.66 -24.39
N ILE A 447 -2.33 -6.97 -24.33
CA ILE A 447 -1.07 -7.64 -24.69
C ILE A 447 -1.14 -8.08 -26.15
N TYR A 448 -0.11 -7.78 -26.94
CA TYR A 448 -0.13 -8.05 -28.38
C TYR A 448 1.19 -8.53 -28.95
N SER A 449 1.11 -9.37 -29.98
CA SER A 449 2.27 -9.93 -30.66
C SER A 449 2.86 -8.97 -31.69
N TYR A 450 4.18 -8.87 -31.74
CA TYR A 450 4.93 -8.36 -32.90
C TYR A 450 5.35 -9.50 -33.84
N ALA A 451 5.63 -9.14 -35.10
CA ALA A 451 6.18 -10.07 -36.09
C ALA A 451 7.55 -10.66 -35.66
N SER A 452 8.27 -10.00 -34.75
CA SER A 452 9.52 -10.48 -34.16
C SER A 452 9.34 -11.65 -33.18
N GLY A 453 8.09 -12.00 -32.82
CA GLY A 453 7.82 -12.97 -31.75
C GLY A 453 7.93 -12.37 -30.34
N MET A 454 8.06 -11.06 -30.21
CA MET A 454 8.00 -10.34 -28.94
C MET A 454 6.59 -9.88 -28.64
N ALA A 455 6.28 -9.62 -27.38
CA ALA A 455 5.01 -9.03 -26.96
C ALA A 455 5.16 -7.53 -26.66
N GLY A 456 4.11 -6.75 -26.93
CA GLY A 456 3.92 -5.40 -26.43
C GLY A 456 2.69 -5.31 -25.55
N THR A 457 2.57 -4.24 -24.77
CA THR A 457 1.36 -3.92 -24.02
C THR A 457 0.90 -2.49 -24.32
N THR A 458 -0.41 -2.27 -24.26
CA THR A 458 -1.04 -0.95 -24.19
C THR A 458 -2.08 -0.97 -23.09
N THR A 459 -2.02 0.01 -22.19
CA THR A 459 -2.99 0.19 -21.11
C THR A 459 -4.10 1.16 -21.52
N TRP A 460 -5.30 0.88 -21.04
CA TRP A 460 -6.52 1.60 -21.33
C TRP A 460 -7.22 1.91 -20.00
N ILE A 461 -7.14 3.17 -19.59
CA ILE A 461 -7.59 3.65 -18.28
C ILE A 461 -9.10 3.85 -18.27
N SER A 462 -9.78 3.30 -17.27
CA SER A 462 -11.23 3.42 -17.09
C SER A 462 -11.65 4.86 -16.83
N ASP A 463 -12.83 5.25 -17.31
CA ASP A 463 -13.48 6.51 -16.96
C ASP A 463 -14.54 6.36 -15.84
N GLY A 464 -14.64 5.18 -15.23
CA GLY A 464 -15.65 4.88 -14.19
C GLY A 464 -17.05 4.60 -14.74
N ALA A 465 -17.28 4.74 -16.04
CA ALA A 465 -18.60 4.62 -16.66
C ALA A 465 -18.67 3.55 -17.76
N GLY A 466 -17.57 2.82 -18.02
CA GLY A 466 -17.43 1.84 -19.10
C GLY A 466 -16.75 2.37 -20.37
N GLY A 467 -16.23 3.61 -20.33
CA GLY A 467 -15.31 4.13 -21.33
C GLY A 467 -13.86 3.91 -20.93
N PHE A 468 -12.98 3.85 -21.92
CA PHE A 468 -11.54 3.64 -21.70
C PHE A 468 -10.71 4.61 -22.54
N ALA A 469 -9.71 5.22 -21.93
CA ALA A 469 -8.76 6.12 -22.59
C ALA A 469 -7.39 5.46 -22.71
N LYS A 470 -6.77 5.53 -23.88
CA LYS A 470 -5.41 5.00 -24.07
C LYS A 470 -4.42 5.76 -23.18
N ALA A 471 -3.68 5.04 -22.34
CA ALA A 471 -2.54 5.59 -21.60
C ALA A 471 -1.23 5.30 -22.34
N LYS A 472 -0.35 4.46 -21.78
CA LYS A 472 0.97 4.20 -22.34
C LYS A 472 1.01 2.87 -23.09
N SER A 473 1.98 2.77 -23.98
CA SER A 473 2.34 1.52 -24.64
C SER A 473 3.78 1.18 -24.29
N ALA A 474 4.04 -0.04 -23.85
CA ALA A 474 5.39 -0.56 -23.68
C ALA A 474 5.69 -1.57 -24.79
N ASN A 475 6.80 -1.34 -25.47
CA ASN A 475 7.30 -2.28 -26.47
C ASN A 475 8.17 -3.32 -25.73
N HIS A 476 8.00 -4.61 -26.02
CA HIS A 476 8.85 -5.70 -25.53
C HIS A 476 8.66 -6.09 -24.04
N ILE A 477 7.42 -6.43 -23.66
CA ILE A 477 7.11 -7.11 -22.39
C ILE A 477 7.24 -8.64 -22.51
N GLY A 478 8.43 -9.08 -22.92
CA GLY A 478 8.72 -10.52 -23.07
C GLY A 478 8.34 -11.07 -24.45
N GLY A 479 8.14 -12.38 -24.51
CA GLY A 479 7.94 -13.11 -25.76
C GLY A 479 6.46 -13.42 -26.03
N TRP A 480 6.10 -13.59 -27.30
CA TRP A 480 4.78 -14.08 -27.69
C TRP A 480 4.87 -15.51 -28.22
N GLY A 481 3.92 -16.36 -27.85
CA GLY A 481 3.77 -17.70 -28.43
C GLY A 481 3.38 -18.78 -27.43
N ASN A 482 3.46 -20.03 -27.88
CA ASN A 482 3.07 -21.19 -27.09
C ASN A 482 3.97 -21.37 -25.84
N GLY A 483 3.36 -21.75 -24.72
CA GLY A 483 4.06 -21.98 -23.46
C GLY A 483 4.41 -20.71 -22.68
N ARG A 484 3.70 -19.60 -22.97
CA ARG A 484 3.79 -18.33 -22.26
C ARG A 484 2.42 -17.93 -21.72
N GLN A 485 2.39 -17.33 -20.54
CA GLN A 485 1.19 -16.82 -19.88
C GLN A 485 1.49 -15.44 -19.31
N TYR A 486 0.53 -14.52 -19.45
CA TYR A 486 0.57 -13.21 -18.84
C TYR A 486 -0.44 -13.15 -17.71
N LEU A 487 0.03 -12.73 -16.55
CA LEU A 487 -0.76 -12.56 -15.33
C LEU A 487 -0.67 -11.11 -14.88
N THR A 488 -1.73 -10.63 -14.24
CA THR A 488 -1.74 -9.35 -13.53
C THR A 488 -1.75 -9.62 -12.03
N MET A 489 -0.82 -9.00 -11.30
CA MET A 489 -0.67 -9.16 -9.85
C MET A 489 0.20 -8.04 -9.29
N ASP A 490 -0.13 -7.51 -8.12
CA ASP A 490 0.76 -6.64 -7.36
C ASP A 490 1.91 -7.49 -6.77
N VAL A 491 3.12 -7.38 -7.32
CA VAL A 491 4.26 -8.23 -6.89
C VAL A 491 5.09 -7.61 -5.78
N ASN A 492 5.02 -6.29 -5.64
CA ASN A 492 5.86 -5.50 -4.73
C ASN A 492 5.07 -4.92 -3.55
N GLY A 493 3.75 -5.15 -3.50
CA GLY A 493 2.84 -4.68 -2.47
C GLY A 493 2.64 -3.16 -2.50
N ASP A 494 2.78 -2.51 -3.65
CA ASP A 494 2.64 -1.06 -3.77
C ASP A 494 1.21 -0.58 -4.05
N GLY A 495 0.26 -1.52 -4.19
CA GLY A 495 -1.13 -1.24 -4.50
C GLY A 495 -1.40 -1.02 -5.98
N LEU A 496 -0.40 -1.11 -6.85
CA LEU A 496 -0.54 -1.14 -8.29
C LEU A 496 -0.44 -2.57 -8.80
N MET A 497 -1.23 -2.90 -9.82
CA MET A 497 -1.12 -4.21 -10.45
C MET A 497 0.02 -4.22 -11.46
N ASP A 498 0.87 -5.25 -11.40
CA ASP A 498 1.99 -5.45 -12.31
C ASP A 498 1.66 -6.48 -13.40
N ILE A 499 2.54 -6.62 -14.40
CA ILE A 499 2.44 -7.69 -15.39
C ILE A 499 3.56 -8.70 -15.17
N THR A 500 3.21 -9.97 -15.02
CA THR A 500 4.16 -11.08 -14.94
C THR A 500 3.98 -12.03 -16.13
N GLU A 501 5.05 -12.24 -16.89
CA GLU A 501 5.15 -13.30 -17.88
C GLU A 501 5.66 -14.58 -17.19
N VAL A 502 4.94 -15.68 -17.34
CA VAL A 502 5.40 -17.04 -17.04
C VAL A 502 5.75 -17.72 -18.36
N TYR A 503 6.95 -18.25 -18.49
CA TYR A 503 7.43 -18.87 -19.74
C TYR A 503 8.26 -20.12 -19.50
N ASN A 504 8.33 -20.98 -20.52
CA ASN A 504 9.21 -22.15 -20.50
C ASN A 504 10.69 -21.74 -20.74
N ASN A 505 11.55 -22.00 -19.76
CA ASN A 505 12.99 -21.86 -19.83
C ASN A 505 13.67 -23.23 -19.67
N GLY A 506 13.91 -23.91 -20.79
CA GLY A 506 14.64 -25.18 -20.80
C GLY A 506 13.92 -26.35 -20.12
N GLY A 507 12.58 -26.34 -20.10
CA GLY A 507 11.75 -27.36 -19.44
C GLY A 507 11.24 -26.95 -18.06
N SER A 508 11.75 -25.86 -17.50
CA SER A 508 11.28 -25.28 -16.24
C SER A 508 10.44 -24.03 -16.51
N ALA A 509 9.45 -23.76 -15.66
CA ALA A 509 8.78 -22.46 -15.67
C ALA A 509 9.75 -21.39 -15.13
N ALA A 510 9.80 -20.24 -15.79
CA ALA A 510 10.51 -19.05 -15.36
C ALA A 510 9.57 -17.85 -15.45
N THR A 511 9.87 -16.78 -14.71
CA THR A 511 9.07 -15.56 -14.72
C THR A 511 9.88 -14.33 -15.06
N THR A 512 9.21 -13.32 -15.61
CA THR A 512 9.73 -11.96 -15.74
C THR A 512 8.60 -10.99 -15.43
N THR A 513 8.87 -9.99 -14.59
CA THR A 513 7.86 -9.04 -14.15
C THR A 513 8.21 -7.63 -14.59
N TRP A 514 7.17 -6.88 -14.97
CA TRP A 514 7.24 -5.45 -15.25
C TRP A 514 6.33 -4.75 -14.25
N VAL A 515 6.95 -3.97 -13.38
CA VAL A 515 6.26 -3.25 -12.30
C VAL A 515 5.60 -2.00 -12.87
N SER A 516 4.36 -1.74 -12.47
CA SER A 516 3.61 -0.56 -12.91
C SER A 516 4.33 0.71 -12.47
N ASP A 517 4.34 1.71 -13.36
CA ASP A 517 4.83 3.04 -13.01
C ASP A 517 3.74 3.95 -12.43
N GLY A 518 2.50 3.47 -12.27
CA GLY A 518 1.37 4.28 -11.76
C GLY A 518 0.89 5.36 -12.73
N ALA A 519 1.46 5.46 -13.93
CA ALA A 519 1.02 6.34 -15.02
C ALA A 519 0.61 5.51 -16.27
N GLY A 520 0.18 4.27 -16.06
CA GLY A 520 -0.20 3.32 -17.10
C GLY A 520 0.98 2.68 -17.85
N GLY A 521 2.22 2.95 -17.44
CA GLY A 521 3.43 2.35 -18.01
C GLY A 521 4.01 1.29 -17.10
N PHE A 522 5.14 0.72 -17.52
CA PHE A 522 5.84 -0.29 -16.74
C PHE A 522 7.35 -0.09 -16.76
N ALA A 523 7.99 -0.31 -15.63
CA ALA A 523 9.42 -0.47 -15.49
C ALA A 523 9.76 -1.97 -15.44
N LYS A 524 10.88 -2.38 -16.02
CA LYS A 524 11.36 -3.75 -15.84
C LYS A 524 11.90 -3.88 -14.40
N ALA A 525 11.39 -4.87 -13.65
CA ALA A 525 11.83 -5.17 -12.30
C ALA A 525 13.25 -5.77 -12.26
#